data_AF-A0A9P6PJ83-F1
#
_entry.id   AF-A0A9P6PJ83-F1
#
_cell.length_a   1.000
_cell.length_b   1.000
_cell.length_c   1.000
_cell.angle_alpha   90.00
_cell.angle_beta   90.00
_cell.angle_gamma   90.00
#
_symmetry.space_group_name_H-M   'P 1'
#
loop_
_entity.id
_entity.type
_entity.pdbx_description
1 polymer ?
#
loop_
_entity_poly.entity_id
_entity_poly.type
_entity_poly.pdbx_seq_one_letter_code
_entity_poly.pdbx_strand_id
1 'polypeptide(L)'
;MALIAITYPPGPERAKAFSIFAAFGGLGAVTGILLAGGLIASIGWEWIFRISAIVSFILFPLGFLVIPTTPPKAEKLKVDFLGAFTATFGITGIVYYLSTGVEDGWASPKTLP
;
A
#
# COMPACT_ATOMS: atom_id res chain seq x y z
N MET A 1 -7.82 1.47 -4.15
CA MET A 1 -8.99 0.57 -4.26
C MET A 1 -10.33 1.26 -3.98
N ALA A 2 -10.47 2.02 -2.88
CA ALA A 2 -11.74 2.68 -2.54
C ALA A 2 -12.31 3.57 -3.67
N LEU A 3 -11.45 4.32 -4.37
CA LEU A 3 -11.86 5.16 -5.50
C LEU A 3 -12.53 4.35 -6.64
N ILE A 4 -11.94 3.21 -7.04
CA ILE A 4 -12.54 2.32 -8.06
C ILE A 4 -13.91 1.79 -7.58
N ALA A 5 -14.01 1.43 -6.30
CA ALA A 5 -15.23 0.86 -5.73
C ALA A 5 -16.40 1.85 -5.68
N ILE A 6 -16.13 3.15 -5.51
CA ILE A 6 -17.16 4.21 -5.50
C ILE A 6 -17.45 4.77 -6.89
N THR A 7 -16.49 4.70 -7.81
CA THR A 7 -16.65 5.23 -9.20
C THR A 7 -17.39 4.24 -10.10
N TYR A 8 -17.15 2.93 -9.95
CA TYR A 8 -17.81 1.92 -10.79
C TYR A 8 -18.88 1.14 -10.01
N PRO A 9 -20.12 1.08 -10.51
CA PRO A 9 -21.18 0.32 -9.87
C PRO A 9 -20.86 -1.18 -9.82
N PRO A 10 -21.48 -1.94 -8.90
CA PRO A 10 -21.28 -3.38 -8.80
C PRO A 10 -21.63 -4.07 -10.14
N GLY A 11 -20.69 -4.84 -10.69
CA GLY A 11 -20.88 -5.51 -11.98
C GLY A 11 -19.58 -5.78 -12.73
N PRO A 12 -19.68 -6.20 -14.01
CA PRO A 12 -18.52 -6.56 -14.84
C PRO A 12 -17.54 -5.39 -15.07
N GLU A 13 -18.02 -4.15 -15.10
CA GLU A 13 -17.16 -2.96 -15.27
C GLU A 13 -16.22 -2.74 -14.07
N ARG A 14 -16.73 -2.90 -12.85
CA ARG A 14 -15.92 -2.80 -11.63
C ARG A 14 -14.88 -3.92 -11.57
N ALA A 15 -15.26 -5.15 -11.93
CA ALA A 15 -14.33 -6.27 -12.01
C ALA A 15 -13.21 -5.98 -13.04
N LYS A 16 -13.56 -5.46 -14.22
CA LYS A 16 -12.58 -5.04 -15.24
C LYS A 16 -11.64 -3.96 -14.73
N ALA A 17 -12.16 -2.94 -14.05
CA ALA A 17 -11.34 -1.87 -13.46
C ALA A 17 -10.35 -2.41 -12.42
N PHE A 18 -10.79 -3.34 -11.55
CA PHE A 18 -9.91 -4.02 -10.61
C PHE A 18 -8.86 -4.90 -11.31
N SER A 19 -9.24 -5.64 -12.36
CA SER A 19 -8.30 -6.46 -13.13
C SER A 19 -7.22 -5.63 -13.80
N ILE A 20 -7.58 -4.48 -14.39
CA ILE A 20 -6.60 -3.55 -14.98
C ILE A 20 -5.67 -3.03 -13.89
N PHE A 21 -6.20 -2.58 -12.75
CA PHE A 21 -5.39 -2.11 -11.63
C PHE A 21 -4.42 -3.20 -11.13
N ALA A 22 -4.90 -4.43 -10.97
CA ALA A 22 -4.09 -5.57 -10.55
C ALA A 22 -3.00 -5.92 -11.57
N ALA A 23 -3.31 -5.89 -12.87
CA ALA A 23 -2.34 -6.14 -13.94
C ALA A 23 -1.20 -5.12 -13.92
N PHE A 24 -1.52 -3.82 -13.78
CA PHE A 24 -0.51 -2.77 -13.63
C PHE A 24 0.29 -2.91 -12.33
N GLY A 25 -0.34 -3.36 -11.23
CA GLY A 25 0.36 -3.68 -9.99
C GLY A 25 1.41 -4.77 -10.18
N GLY A 26 1.07 -5.86 -10.88
CA GLY A 26 2.00 -6.94 -11.21
C GLY A 26 3.14 -6.49 -12.13
N LEU A 27 2.81 -5.76 -13.20
CA LEU A 27 3.80 -5.20 -14.12
C LEU A 27 4.77 -4.26 -13.39
N GLY A 28 4.25 -3.36 -12.55
CA GLY A 28 5.06 -2.42 -11.77
C GLY A 28 6.03 -3.14 -10.84
N ALA A 29 5.63 -4.25 -10.21
CA ALA A 29 6.52 -5.04 -9.36
C ALA A 29 7.70 -5.63 -10.14
N VAL A 30 7.45 -6.26 -11.29
CA VAL A 30 8.49 -6.87 -12.13
C VAL A 30 9.42 -5.79 -12.69
N THR A 31 8.85 -4.75 -13.31
CA THR A 31 9.62 -3.66 -13.90
C THR A 31 10.42 -2.90 -12.84
N GLY A 32 9.86 -2.70 -11.65
CA GLY A 32 10.54 -2.03 -10.54
C GLY A 32 11.78 -2.79 -10.05
N ILE A 33 11.70 -4.11 -9.92
CA ILE A 33 12.85 -4.94 -9.52
C ILE A 33 13.96 -4.88 -10.57
N LEU A 34 13.61 -5.03 -11.86
CA LEU A 34 14.58 -4.98 -12.95
C LEU A 34 15.27 -3.61 -13.05
N LEU A 35 14.49 -2.52 -12.95
CA LEU A 35 15.03 -1.17 -12.95
C LEU A 35 15.92 -0.92 -11.73
N ALA A 36 15.49 -1.31 -10.53
CA ALA A 36 16.28 -1.13 -9.32
C ALA A 36 17.63 -1.86 -9.41
N GLY A 37 17.64 -3.10 -9.88
CA GLY A 37 18.87 -3.87 -10.09
C GLY A 37 19.83 -3.18 -11.07
N GLY A 38 19.31 -2.71 -12.21
CA GLY A 38 20.11 -1.98 -13.19
C GLY A 38 20.65 -0.64 -12.68
N LEU A 39 19.85 0.12 -11.92
CA LEU A 39 20.23 1.42 -11.38
C LEU A 39 21.32 1.30 -10.31
N ILE A 40 21.16 0.37 -9.37
CA ILE A 40 22.15 0.11 -8.33
C ILE A 40 23.50 -0.28 -8.95
N ALA A 41 23.48 -1.10 -10.01
CA ALA A 41 24.68 -1.56 -10.68
C ALA A 41 25.38 -0.50 -11.56
N SER A 42 24.68 0.56 -11.97
CA SER A 42 25.19 1.53 -12.95
C SER A 42 25.47 2.92 -12.37
N ILE A 43 24.47 3.56 -11.75
CA ILE A 43 24.49 4.98 -11.42
C ILE A 43 24.24 5.29 -9.94
N GLY A 44 23.98 4.27 -9.12
CA GLY A 44 23.80 4.41 -7.68
C GLY A 44 22.36 4.21 -7.21
N TRP A 45 22.20 3.85 -5.95
CA TRP A 45 20.91 3.51 -5.34
C TRP A 45 20.00 4.75 -5.18
N GLU A 46 20.57 5.95 -5.08
CA GLU A 46 19.82 7.20 -4.91
C GLU A 46 18.87 7.49 -6.09
N TRP A 47 19.17 6.94 -7.26
CA TRP A 47 18.32 7.10 -8.45
C TRP A 47 16.98 6.39 -8.33
N ILE A 48 16.86 5.37 -7.48
CA ILE A 48 15.57 4.74 -7.15
C ILE A 48 14.62 5.79 -6.58
N PHE A 49 15.12 6.61 -5.65
CA PHE A 49 14.34 7.69 -5.03
C PHE A 49 14.06 8.83 -6.00
N ARG A 50 15.04 9.22 -6.84
CA ARG A 50 14.85 10.28 -7.83
C ARG A 50 13.80 9.94 -8.87
N ILE A 51 13.83 8.72 -9.42
CA ILE A 51 12.82 8.28 -10.40
C ILE A 51 11.44 8.22 -9.75
N SER A 52 11.35 7.66 -8.55
CA SER A 52 10.08 7.62 -7.80
C SER A 52 9.52 9.04 -7.61
N ALA A 53 10.37 9.99 -7.22
CA ALA A 53 9.98 11.38 -7.04
C ALA A 53 9.52 12.04 -8.35
N ILE A 54 10.23 11.84 -9.46
CA ILE A 54 9.85 12.37 -10.79
C ILE A 54 8.50 11.79 -11.22
N VAL A 55 8.31 10.48 -11.10
CA VAL A 55 7.05 9.82 -11.46
C VAL A 55 5.90 10.34 -10.61
N SER A 56 6.08 10.44 -9.29
CA SER A 56 5.07 11.01 -8.39
C SER A 56 4.76 12.47 -8.73
N PHE A 57 5.78 13.27 -9.05
CA PHE A 57 5.61 14.66 -9.44
C PHE A 57 4.77 14.83 -10.71
N ILE A 58 4.90 13.91 -11.67
CA ILE A 58 4.11 13.91 -12.91
C ILE A 58 2.69 13.39 -12.66
N LEU A 59 2.54 12.30 -11.92
CA LEU A 59 1.24 11.67 -11.66
C LEU A 59 0.34 12.51 -10.76
N PHE A 60 0.91 13.28 -9.84
CA PHE A 60 0.16 14.13 -8.92
C PHE A 60 -0.77 15.13 -9.64
N PRO A 61 -0.30 16.03 -10.52
CA PRO A 61 -1.17 16.94 -11.27
C PRO A 61 -2.11 16.21 -12.24
N LEU A 62 -1.66 15.10 -12.84
CA LEU A 62 -2.51 14.24 -13.67
C LEU A 62 -3.72 13.71 -12.91
N GLY A 63 -3.56 13.39 -11.62
CA GLY A 63 -4.66 12.99 -10.75
C GLY A 63 -5.77 14.03 -10.70
N PHE A 64 -5.44 15.32 -10.57
CA PHE A 64 -6.43 16.41 -10.55
C PHE A 64 -7.13 16.61 -11.89
N LEU A 65 -6.46 16.28 -13.01
CA LEU A 65 -7.01 16.45 -14.36
C LEU A 65 -7.88 15.26 -14.80
N VAL A 66 -7.49 14.04 -14.42
CA VAL A 66 -8.09 12.80 -14.94
C VAL A 66 -9.14 12.25 -14.00
N ILE A 67 -9.00 12.42 -12.69
CA ILE A 67 -9.95 11.88 -11.71
C ILE A 67 -11.19 12.79 -11.69
N PRO A 68 -12.38 12.28 -12.04
CA PRO A 68 -13.60 13.07 -11.98
C PRO A 68 -13.86 13.54 -10.55
N THR A 69 -14.22 14.81 -10.39
CA THR A 69 -14.62 15.38 -9.11
C THR A 69 -15.98 14.82 -8.71
N THR A 70 -16.00 13.67 -8.02
CA THR A 70 -17.23 13.16 -7.43
C THR A 70 -17.54 14.00 -6.18
N PRO A 71 -18.70 14.67 -6.07
CA PRO A 71 -19.06 15.38 -4.86
C PRO A 71 -19.07 14.37 -3.71
N PRO A 72 -18.43 14.67 -2.57
CA PRO A 72 -18.38 13.74 -1.47
C PRO A 72 -19.82 13.47 -1.04
N LYS A 73 -20.28 12.22 -1.18
CA LYS A 73 -21.34 11.69 -0.33
C LYS A 73 -20.72 11.59 1.06
N ALA A 74 -20.59 12.74 1.72
CA ALA A 74 -20.03 12.86 3.06
C ALA A 74 -21.05 12.31 4.05
N GLU A 75 -21.24 11.00 4.05
CA GLU A 75 -21.62 10.35 5.28
C GLU A 75 -20.42 10.56 6.22
N LYS A 76 -20.66 11.15 7.40
CA LYS A 76 -19.62 11.32 8.42
C LYS A 76 -19.18 9.93 8.87
N LEU A 77 -18.23 9.34 8.13
CA LEU A 77 -17.57 8.11 8.53
C LEU A 77 -16.88 8.41 9.86
N LYS A 78 -17.44 7.87 10.94
CA LYS A 78 -16.83 7.94 12.26
C LYS A 78 -15.56 7.11 12.20
N VAL A 79 -14.42 7.74 12.47
CA VAL A 79 -13.14 7.04 12.56
C VAL A 79 -13.19 6.13 13.79
N ASP A 80 -13.02 4.82 13.57
CA ASP A 80 -12.94 3.84 14.66
C ASP A 80 -11.52 3.81 15.23
N PHE A 81 -11.27 4.73 16.18
CA PHE A 81 -9.99 4.82 16.87
C PHE A 81 -9.71 3.57 17.71
N LEU A 82 -10.72 2.98 18.34
CA LEU A 82 -10.54 1.81 19.20
C LEU A 82 -10.14 0.59 18.37
N GLY A 83 -10.82 0.37 17.23
CA GLY A 83 -10.45 -0.66 16.27
C GLY A 83 -9.05 -0.44 15.71
N ALA A 84 -8.69 0.80 15.37
CA ALA A 84 -7.35 1.14 14.90
C ALA A 84 -6.27 0.79 15.94
N PHE A 85 -6.43 1.23 17.20
CA PHE A 85 -5.49 0.92 18.27
C PHE A 85 -5.38 -0.60 18.52
N THR A 86 -6.52 -1.29 18.63
CA THR A 86 -6.55 -2.72 18.91
C THR A 86 -5.88 -3.52 17.78
N ALA A 87 -6.14 -3.15 16.51
CA ALA A 87 -5.50 -3.79 15.37
C ALA A 87 -3.99 -3.53 15.33
N THR A 88 -3.55 -2.28 15.59
CA THR A 88 -2.13 -1.94 15.63
C THR A 88 -1.41 -2.71 16.74
N PHE A 89 -1.88 -2.63 17.98
CA PHE A 89 -1.24 -3.33 19.10
C PHE A 89 -1.31 -4.85 18.96
N GLY A 90 -2.42 -5.42 18.46
CA GLY A 90 -2.53 -6.85 18.23
C GLY A 90 -1.52 -7.37 17.21
N ILE A 91 -1.40 -6.70 16.05
CA ILE A 91 -0.42 -7.07 15.02
C ILE A 91 1.01 -6.87 15.55
N THR A 92 1.29 -5.75 16.22
CA THR A 92 2.60 -5.49 16.82
C THR A 92 2.98 -6.56 17.85
N GLY A 93 2.05 -6.96 18.72
CA GLY A 93 2.27 -8.01 19.72
C GLY A 93 2.57 -9.37 19.09
N ILE A 94 1.83 -9.75 18.05
CA ILE A 94 2.08 -11.00 17.29
C ILE A 94 3.47 -10.97 16.64
N VAL A 95 3.82 -9.87 15.96
CA VAL A 95 5.13 -9.72 15.32
C VAL A 95 6.24 -9.75 16.37
N TYR A 96 6.06 -9.04 17.48
CA TYR A 96 7.03 -9.03 18.58
C TYR A 96 7.25 -10.42 19.18
N TYR A 97 6.17 -11.17 19.40
CA TYR A 97 6.25 -12.55 19.88
C TYR A 97 7.00 -13.47 18.92
N LEU A 98 6.67 -13.40 17.63
CA LEU A 98 7.31 -14.22 16.59
C LEU A 98 8.80 -13.86 16.40
N SER A 99 9.16 -12.58 16.52
CA SER A 99 10.55 -12.13 16.40
C SER A 99 11.38 -12.47 17.64
N THR A 100 10.83 -12.26 18.84
CA THR A 100 11.57 -12.41 20.11
C THR A 100 11.56 -13.86 20.63
N GLY A 101 10.57 -14.66 20.24
CA GLY A 101 10.46 -16.07 20.63
C GLY A 101 11.62 -16.95 20.15
N VAL A 102 12.32 -16.54 19.07
CA VAL A 102 13.49 -17.25 18.54
C VAL A 102 14.74 -17.02 19.41
N GLU A 103 14.87 -15.84 20.03
CA GLU A 103 16.04 -15.47 20.83
C GLU A 103 15.83 -15.77 22.33
N ASP A 104 14.65 -15.47 22.88
CA ASP A 104 14.36 -15.53 24.32
C ASP A 104 13.57 -16.79 24.76
N GLY A 105 13.17 -17.62 23.80
CA GLY A 105 12.38 -18.83 24.04
C GLY A 105 10.86 -18.56 24.14
N TRP A 106 10.10 -19.48 23.53
CA TRP A 106 8.64 -19.41 23.37
C TRP A 106 7.82 -19.41 24.68
N ALA A 107 8.45 -19.69 25.82
CA ALA A 107 7.81 -19.78 27.14
C ALA A 107 8.35 -18.76 28.16
N SER A 108 9.08 -17.72 27.71
CA SER A 108 9.61 -16.68 28.58
C SER A 108 8.50 -15.72 29.06
N PRO A 109 8.49 -15.28 30.33
CA PRO A 109 7.52 -14.31 30.85
C PRO A 109 7.51 -12.96 30.12
N LYS A 110 8.52 -12.68 29.29
CA LYS A 110 8.63 -11.47 28.46
C LYS A 110 8.04 -11.60 27.06
N THR A 111 7.79 -12.84 26.59
CA THR A 111 7.28 -13.12 25.23
C THR A 111 5.79 -13.47 25.23
N LEU A 112 5.20 -13.88 26.35
CA LEU A 112 3.77 -14.18 26.40
C LEU A 112 2.93 -12.91 26.13
N PRO A 113 1.96 -12.96 25.19
CA PRO A 113 1.06 -11.85 24.89
C PRO A 113 0.08 -11.54 26.02
#